data_AF-A0A7S1M5G4-F1
#
_entry.id   AF-A0A7S1M5G4-F1
#
_cell.length_a   1.000
_cell.length_b   1.000
_cell.length_c   1.000
_cell.angle_alpha   90.00
_cell.angle_beta   90.00
_cell.angle_gamma   90.00
#
_symmetry.space_group_name_H-M   'P 1'
#
loop_
_entity.id
_entity.type
_entity.pdbx_description
1 polymer ?
#
loop_
_entity_poly.entity_id
_entity_poly.type
_entity_poly.pdbx_seq_one_letter_code
_entity_poly.pdbx_strand_id
1 'polypeptide(L)'
;MNGGTNQACRGESSSDSLDSYFHLTTADSLNSCRLLCEAQTCCTGMEYNVASGRCELWTKKIEASSSVTGYTCQVWNPQPQCESWDGVTRIDVDATKEFQTMQGFGAAMTQSSAHVLKKLKDKNSALYNKVMNRLFGVRGKKAAGISMVRFPIGSCDYSRTEQTYDDVPQPPCATHKGECHPSCSKPNGACDPIFAGDLYFGMAGNCLGACGTSDCAGCTDCQECCCVASDYGLSSFGLDYETQDIVEVLQDAKAKNPHLVIMGSPWTPPRWLKWGGTLGGNSNQNTLLGGDAVLNAYAKYFLKVKQTFAGLGLPLDYLTLQNEPLHAPQYPGMYLSAEDYASLGQKVREKLGSTPKLLAYDHNWDNPEYATEVFQKAPGVFNGTAFHCYAGQ
;
A
#
# COMPACT_ATOMS: atom_id res chain seq x y z
N MET A 1 -33.99 21.89 -44.45
CA MET A 1 -32.52 21.75 -44.51
C MET A 1 -32.04 22.22 -43.15
N ASN A 2 -31.69 21.31 -42.25
CA ASN A 2 -31.63 21.62 -40.82
C ASN A 2 -30.20 21.91 -40.33
N GLY A 3 -29.29 22.26 -41.24
CA GLY A 3 -27.89 22.54 -40.92
C GLY A 3 -27.10 22.84 -42.18
N GLY A 4 -25.82 23.14 -42.03
CA GLY A 4 -24.91 23.45 -43.12
C GLY A 4 -23.79 24.40 -42.70
N THR A 5 -22.94 24.73 -43.67
CA THR A 5 -21.92 25.78 -43.51
C THR A 5 -22.59 27.16 -43.58
N ASN A 6 -22.06 28.12 -42.81
CA ASN A 6 -22.65 29.45 -42.59
C ASN A 6 -24.07 29.37 -42.01
N GLN A 7 -24.30 28.41 -41.11
CA GLN A 7 -25.56 28.18 -40.43
C GLN A 7 -25.31 27.98 -38.94
N ALA A 8 -26.13 28.62 -38.12
CA ALA A 8 -26.21 28.44 -36.68
C ALA A 8 -27.42 27.55 -36.36
N CYS A 9 -27.28 26.61 -35.44
CA CYS A 9 -28.31 25.64 -35.08
C CYS A 9 -29.44 26.30 -34.29
N ARG A 10 -30.68 25.87 -34.50
CA ARG A 10 -31.86 26.40 -33.82
C ARG A 10 -32.81 25.28 -33.43
N GLY A 11 -33.65 25.56 -32.42
CA GLY A 11 -34.72 24.66 -32.01
C GLY A 11 -35.86 24.64 -33.03
N GLU A 12 -37.07 24.97 -32.60
CA GLU A 12 -38.29 24.80 -33.42
C GLU A 12 -38.42 25.82 -34.57
N SER A 13 -37.72 26.96 -34.48
CA SER A 13 -37.76 28.03 -35.49
C SER A 13 -36.40 28.72 -35.62
N SER A 14 -36.19 29.49 -36.70
CA SER A 14 -34.90 30.20 -36.92
C SER A 14 -34.53 31.22 -35.85
N SER A 15 -35.48 31.63 -35.00
CA SER A 15 -35.30 32.51 -33.85
C SER A 15 -35.20 31.77 -32.50
N ASP A 16 -35.41 30.45 -32.46
CA ASP A 16 -35.36 29.66 -31.22
C ASP A 16 -33.92 29.26 -30.87
N SER A 17 -33.29 30.02 -29.98
CA SER A 17 -31.86 29.88 -29.63
C SER A 17 -31.61 29.98 -28.11
N LEU A 18 -32.27 29.15 -27.31
CA LEU A 18 -32.05 29.13 -25.86
C LEU A 18 -30.76 28.39 -25.49
N ASP A 19 -30.00 28.95 -24.55
CA ASP A 19 -28.76 28.35 -24.02
C ASP A 19 -28.99 26.98 -23.34
N SER A 20 -30.23 26.67 -22.96
CA SER A 20 -30.60 25.38 -22.36
C SER A 20 -30.60 24.20 -23.34
N TYR A 21 -30.50 24.46 -24.65
CA TYR A 21 -30.60 23.41 -25.68
C TYR A 21 -29.29 22.69 -25.98
N PHE A 22 -28.18 23.24 -25.50
CA PHE A 22 -26.86 22.73 -25.80
C PHE A 22 -25.89 22.86 -24.62
N HIS A 23 -24.84 22.06 -24.66
CA HIS A 23 -23.68 22.24 -23.80
C HIS A 23 -22.61 23.02 -24.56
N LEU A 24 -22.20 24.15 -24.01
CA LEU A 24 -21.16 24.99 -24.59
C LEU A 24 -19.77 24.49 -24.18
N THR A 25 -18.89 24.33 -25.16
CA THR A 25 -17.48 23.96 -24.98
C THR A 25 -16.61 24.61 -26.06
N THR A 26 -15.33 24.26 -26.10
CA THR A 26 -14.37 24.66 -27.14
C THR A 26 -13.79 23.45 -27.86
N ALA A 27 -13.54 23.59 -29.15
CA ALA A 27 -12.89 22.57 -29.96
C ALA A 27 -11.92 23.21 -30.96
N ASP A 28 -10.79 22.54 -31.22
CA ASP A 28 -9.75 23.07 -32.12
C ASP A 28 -10.11 22.93 -33.61
N SER A 29 -11.16 22.17 -33.91
CA SER A 29 -11.64 21.96 -35.28
C SER A 29 -13.10 21.52 -35.29
N LEU A 30 -13.75 21.68 -36.44
CA LEU A 30 -15.09 21.13 -36.70
C LEU A 30 -15.14 19.62 -36.43
N ASN A 31 -14.08 18.88 -36.80
CA ASN A 31 -14.02 17.44 -36.57
C ASN A 31 -13.90 17.08 -35.07
N SER A 32 -13.16 17.89 -34.31
CA SER A 32 -13.06 17.72 -32.85
C SER A 32 -14.41 17.99 -32.18
N CYS A 33 -15.12 19.05 -32.60
CA CYS A 33 -16.47 19.35 -32.10
C CYS A 33 -17.46 18.22 -32.41
N ARG A 34 -17.38 17.65 -33.62
CA ARG A 34 -18.15 16.46 -34.00
C ARG A 34 -17.89 15.26 -33.10
N LEU A 35 -16.62 14.92 -32.87
CA LEU A 35 -16.25 13.77 -32.03
C LEU A 35 -16.73 13.93 -30.58
N LEU A 36 -16.73 15.17 -30.06
CA LEU A 36 -17.31 15.47 -28.74
C LEU A 36 -18.82 15.19 -28.71
N CYS A 37 -19.56 15.59 -29.75
CA CYS A 37 -20.99 15.28 -29.88
C CYS A 37 -21.24 13.77 -29.99
N GLU A 38 -20.48 13.05 -30.84
CA GLU A 38 -20.62 11.60 -31.01
C GLU A 38 -20.28 10.81 -29.74
N ALA A 39 -19.41 11.34 -28.88
CA ALA A 39 -19.08 10.75 -27.59
C ALA A 39 -20.15 11.02 -26.50
N GLN A 40 -21.01 12.01 -26.70
CA GLN A 40 -22.08 12.32 -25.75
C GLN A 40 -23.32 11.48 -26.01
N THR A 41 -23.85 10.89 -24.93
CA THR A 41 -25.14 10.20 -24.99
C THR A 41 -26.21 11.26 -25.25
N CYS A 42 -27.03 11.04 -26.28
CA CYS A 42 -28.12 11.95 -26.67
C CYS A 42 -27.74 13.28 -27.32
N CYS A 43 -26.53 13.41 -27.86
CA CYS A 43 -26.25 14.54 -28.75
C CYS A 43 -27.09 14.41 -30.03
N THR A 44 -27.86 15.44 -30.33
CA THR A 44 -28.73 15.54 -31.52
C THR A 44 -28.08 16.39 -32.62
N GLY A 45 -26.94 17.01 -32.34
CA GLY A 45 -26.48 18.13 -33.12
C GLY A 45 -25.22 18.80 -32.60
N MET A 46 -24.55 19.57 -33.44
CA MET A 46 -23.49 20.46 -33.00
C MET A 46 -23.45 21.73 -33.84
N GLU A 47 -23.06 22.82 -33.18
CA GLU A 47 -22.74 24.09 -33.82
C GLU A 47 -21.27 24.41 -33.58
N TYR A 48 -20.53 24.78 -34.62
CA TYR A 48 -19.12 25.14 -34.51
C TYR A 48 -18.81 26.48 -35.18
N ASN A 49 -18.12 27.37 -34.47
CA ASN A 49 -17.60 28.62 -35.01
C ASN A 49 -16.09 28.55 -35.24
N VAL A 50 -15.66 28.74 -36.49
CA VAL A 50 -14.25 28.57 -36.88
C VAL A 50 -13.30 29.62 -36.30
N ALA A 51 -13.79 30.84 -36.03
CA ALA A 51 -12.94 31.94 -35.58
C ALA A 51 -12.65 31.88 -34.08
N SER A 52 -13.60 31.38 -33.29
CA SER A 52 -13.51 31.34 -31.83
C SER A 52 -13.24 29.95 -31.25
N GLY A 53 -13.37 28.89 -32.05
CA GLY A 53 -13.36 27.51 -31.55
C GLY A 53 -14.59 27.15 -30.72
N ARG A 54 -15.61 28.02 -30.67
CA ARG A 54 -16.86 27.80 -29.94
C ARG A 54 -17.58 26.58 -30.50
N CYS A 55 -17.92 25.64 -29.63
CA CYS A 55 -18.56 24.37 -29.96
C CYS A 55 -19.80 24.18 -29.07
N GLU A 56 -20.99 24.16 -29.66
CA GLU A 56 -22.23 23.80 -28.98
C GLU A 56 -22.56 22.34 -29.26
N LEU A 57 -22.82 21.55 -28.21
CA LEU A 57 -23.26 20.16 -28.30
C LEU A 57 -24.76 20.12 -27.99
N TRP A 58 -25.59 19.96 -29.01
CA TRP A 58 -27.05 20.08 -28.89
C TRP A 58 -27.67 18.83 -28.29
N THR A 59 -28.48 19.00 -27.26
CA THR A 59 -29.24 17.95 -26.58
C THR A 59 -30.74 18.04 -26.89
N LYS A 60 -31.26 19.23 -27.20
CA LYS A 60 -32.58 19.40 -27.84
C LYS A 60 -32.46 19.17 -29.34
N LYS A 61 -33.45 18.50 -29.93
CA LYS A 61 -33.55 18.30 -31.38
C LYS A 61 -33.44 19.64 -32.14
N ILE A 62 -32.54 19.69 -33.13
CA ILE A 62 -32.40 20.82 -34.05
C ILE A 62 -33.45 20.68 -35.15
N GLU A 63 -34.39 21.61 -35.20
CA GLU A 63 -35.46 21.60 -36.21
C GLU A 63 -35.36 22.77 -37.19
N ALA A 64 -34.52 23.77 -36.90
CA ALA A 64 -34.24 24.90 -37.76
C ALA A 64 -32.75 25.30 -37.73
N SER A 65 -32.37 26.18 -38.65
CA SER A 65 -31.09 26.87 -38.61
C SER A 65 -31.27 28.33 -39.03
N SER A 66 -30.29 29.16 -38.72
CA SER A 66 -30.26 30.56 -39.14
C SER A 66 -28.93 30.89 -39.84
N SER A 67 -28.98 31.70 -40.89
CA SER A 67 -27.78 32.06 -41.66
C SER A 67 -26.86 32.96 -40.85
N VAL A 68 -25.72 32.40 -40.44
CA VAL A 68 -24.68 33.12 -39.68
C VAL A 68 -23.31 32.71 -40.22
N THR A 69 -22.58 33.68 -40.77
CA THR A 69 -21.26 33.44 -41.37
C THR A 69 -20.26 32.92 -40.34
N GLY A 70 -19.46 31.92 -40.73
CA GLY A 70 -18.42 31.34 -39.87
C GLY A 70 -18.90 30.26 -38.91
N TYR A 71 -20.22 29.99 -38.87
CA TYR A 71 -20.82 28.91 -38.10
C TYR A 71 -21.12 27.70 -38.99
N THR A 72 -21.03 26.50 -38.42
CA THR A 72 -21.46 25.27 -39.08
C THR A 72 -22.39 24.52 -38.14
N CYS A 73 -23.61 24.24 -38.60
CA CYS A 73 -24.59 23.45 -37.89
C CYS A 73 -24.66 22.05 -38.50
N GLN A 74 -24.51 21.00 -37.68
CA GLN A 74 -24.72 19.61 -38.09
C GLN A 74 -25.78 18.98 -37.20
N VAL A 75 -26.64 18.16 -37.80
CA VAL A 75 -27.77 17.50 -37.13
C VAL A 75 -27.61 16.00 -37.27
N TRP A 76 -27.86 15.29 -36.17
CA TRP A 76 -27.94 13.85 -36.11
C TRP A 76 -29.34 13.42 -35.72
N ASN A 77 -29.72 12.22 -36.15
CA ASN A 77 -30.91 11.59 -35.60
C ASN A 77 -30.63 11.22 -34.14
N PRO A 78 -31.49 11.62 -33.19
CA PRO A 78 -31.34 11.21 -31.80
C PRO A 78 -31.33 9.69 -31.72
N GLN A 79 -30.50 9.16 -30.83
CA GLN A 79 -30.57 7.74 -30.52
C GLN A 79 -31.94 7.43 -29.86
N PRO A 80 -32.55 6.25 -30.10
CA PRO A 80 -33.90 5.93 -29.63
C PRO A 80 -34.14 6.13 -28.12
N GLN A 81 -33.09 5.99 -27.31
CA GLN A 81 -33.10 6.17 -25.86
C GLN A 81 -33.21 7.64 -25.39
N CYS A 82 -33.33 8.61 -26.31
CA CYS A 82 -33.21 10.03 -26.00
C CYS A 82 -34.52 10.82 -26.14
N GLU A 83 -35.64 10.17 -26.47
CA GLU A 83 -36.91 10.83 -26.80
C GLU A 83 -37.81 11.20 -25.60
N SER A 84 -37.44 10.85 -24.35
CA SER A 84 -38.17 11.30 -23.15
C SER A 84 -37.32 11.30 -21.88
N TRP A 85 -37.13 12.47 -21.24
CA TRP A 85 -36.34 12.65 -20.01
C TRP A 85 -37.15 13.18 -18.82
N ASP A 86 -38.41 12.73 -18.66
CA ASP A 86 -38.99 12.72 -17.32
C ASP A 86 -38.41 11.51 -16.56
N GLY A 87 -37.58 11.77 -15.54
CA GLY A 87 -37.22 10.76 -14.52
C GLY A 87 -35.86 10.06 -14.61
N VAL A 88 -34.83 10.64 -15.26
CA VAL A 88 -33.47 10.06 -15.25
C VAL A 88 -32.48 10.93 -14.47
N THR A 89 -31.70 10.30 -13.58
CA THR A 89 -30.64 10.95 -12.80
C THR A 89 -29.42 11.26 -13.67
N ARG A 90 -29.05 12.54 -13.75
CA ARG A 90 -27.84 13.03 -14.44
C ARG A 90 -26.67 13.13 -13.45
N ILE A 91 -25.48 12.68 -13.85
CA ILE A 91 -24.22 12.82 -13.11
C ILE A 91 -23.29 13.69 -13.94
N ASP A 92 -22.94 14.87 -13.43
CA ASP A 92 -21.98 15.79 -14.06
C ASP A 92 -20.64 15.78 -13.31
N VAL A 93 -19.54 15.80 -14.07
CA VAL A 93 -18.18 15.88 -13.50
C VAL A 93 -17.68 17.32 -13.59
N ASP A 94 -17.49 17.95 -12.43
CA ASP A 94 -16.94 19.30 -12.30
C ASP A 94 -15.42 19.24 -12.19
N ALA A 95 -14.73 19.38 -13.33
CA ALA A 95 -13.27 19.34 -13.40
C ALA A 95 -12.57 20.54 -12.75
N THR A 96 -13.32 21.56 -12.27
CA THR A 96 -12.74 22.71 -11.54
C THR A 96 -12.62 22.44 -10.03
N LYS A 97 -13.24 21.36 -9.53
CA LYS A 97 -13.16 20.94 -8.13
C LYS A 97 -12.18 19.78 -7.99
N GLU A 98 -11.04 20.09 -7.40
CA GLU A 98 -9.98 19.12 -7.14
C GLU A 98 -10.04 18.56 -5.71
N PHE A 99 -9.64 17.31 -5.54
CA PHE A 99 -9.50 16.62 -4.26
C PHE A 99 -8.11 15.98 -4.15
N GLN A 100 -7.98 14.80 -3.52
CA GLN A 100 -6.71 14.11 -3.38
C GLN A 100 -6.12 13.64 -4.72
N THR A 101 -4.79 13.65 -4.81
CA THR A 101 -4.07 12.96 -5.89
C THR A 101 -3.99 11.46 -5.61
N MET A 102 -4.38 10.65 -6.59
CA MET A 102 -4.29 9.19 -6.51
C MET A 102 -2.84 8.72 -6.71
N GLN A 103 -2.26 8.04 -5.71
CA GLN A 103 -0.89 7.51 -5.80
C GLN A 103 -0.81 6.25 -6.67
N GLY A 104 -1.83 5.39 -6.61
CA GLY A 104 -1.89 4.17 -7.39
C GLY A 104 -2.90 3.17 -6.84
N PHE A 105 -3.03 2.05 -7.54
CA PHE A 105 -3.86 0.93 -7.14
C PHE A 105 -3.10 -0.37 -7.40
N GLY A 106 -3.35 -1.40 -6.60
CA GLY A 106 -2.74 -2.69 -6.81
C GLY A 106 -3.01 -3.72 -5.74
N ALA A 107 -2.01 -4.54 -5.46
CA ALA A 107 -2.14 -5.74 -4.64
C ALA A 107 -0.86 -6.02 -3.85
N ALA A 108 -0.96 -6.93 -2.89
CA ALA A 108 0.21 -7.42 -2.17
C ALA A 108 1.02 -8.43 -2.99
N MET A 109 2.35 -8.32 -2.99
CA MET A 109 3.27 -9.34 -3.47
C MET A 109 3.84 -10.09 -2.27
N THR A 110 3.06 -11.05 -1.77
CA THR A 110 3.48 -11.95 -0.69
C THR A 110 4.44 -13.01 -1.21
N GLN A 111 5.13 -13.71 -0.31
CA GLN A 111 6.01 -14.81 -0.68
C GLN A 111 5.25 -15.92 -1.42
N SER A 112 4.00 -16.22 -1.01
CA SER A 112 3.12 -17.14 -1.75
C SER A 112 2.80 -16.67 -3.16
N SER A 113 2.45 -15.39 -3.35
CA SER A 113 2.15 -14.83 -4.69
C SER A 113 3.38 -14.89 -5.60
N ALA A 114 4.54 -14.49 -5.08
CA ALA A 114 5.80 -14.54 -5.81
C ALA A 114 6.17 -15.98 -6.18
N HIS A 115 5.99 -16.93 -5.24
CA HIS A 115 6.27 -18.34 -5.49
C HIS A 115 5.45 -18.92 -6.64
N VAL A 116 4.13 -18.64 -6.68
CA VAL A 116 3.25 -19.12 -7.75
C VAL A 116 3.67 -18.54 -9.11
N LEU A 117 4.00 -17.24 -9.14
CA LEU A 117 4.46 -16.56 -10.34
C LEU A 117 5.82 -17.10 -10.83
N LYS A 118 6.73 -17.40 -9.91
CA LYS A 118 8.04 -17.98 -10.20
C LYS A 118 7.92 -19.41 -10.71
N LYS A 119 7.09 -20.25 -10.10
CA LYS A 119 6.76 -21.58 -10.63
C LYS A 119 6.17 -21.52 -12.03
N LEU A 120 5.35 -20.50 -12.32
CA LEU A 120 4.85 -20.28 -13.68
C LEU A 120 5.98 -19.85 -14.63
N LYS A 121 6.88 -18.96 -14.22
CA LYS A 121 8.04 -18.52 -15.01
C LYS A 121 8.93 -19.70 -15.39
N ASP A 122 9.23 -20.57 -14.43
CA ASP A 122 10.07 -21.76 -14.63
C ASP A 122 9.42 -22.77 -15.58
N LYS A 123 8.09 -22.98 -15.46
CA LYS A 123 7.35 -23.94 -16.30
C LYS A 123 6.99 -23.38 -17.68
N ASN A 124 6.70 -22.09 -17.79
CA ASN A 124 6.22 -21.45 -19.01
C ASN A 124 6.46 -19.92 -18.97
N SER A 125 7.69 -19.52 -19.28
CA SER A 125 8.13 -18.12 -19.29
C SER A 125 7.32 -17.24 -20.26
N ALA A 126 6.80 -17.80 -21.36
CA ALA A 126 5.95 -17.08 -22.30
C ALA A 126 4.58 -16.73 -21.68
N LEU A 127 3.97 -17.68 -20.96
CA LEU A 127 2.73 -17.44 -20.23
C LEU A 127 2.95 -16.48 -19.05
N TYR A 128 4.03 -16.65 -18.29
CA TYR A 128 4.44 -15.70 -17.26
C TYR A 128 4.51 -14.26 -17.80
N ASN A 129 5.23 -14.05 -18.91
CA ASN A 129 5.32 -12.73 -19.53
C ASN A 129 3.96 -12.15 -19.94
N LYS A 130 3.04 -12.99 -20.42
CA LYS A 130 1.65 -12.56 -20.73
C LYS A 130 0.90 -12.16 -19.46
N VAL A 131 1.08 -12.89 -18.35
CA VAL A 131 0.48 -12.56 -17.05
C VAL A 131 1.06 -11.25 -16.51
N MET A 132 2.38 -11.09 -16.50
CA MET A 132 3.02 -9.86 -16.05
C MET A 132 2.60 -8.64 -16.88
N ASN A 133 2.46 -8.78 -18.20
CA ASN A 133 1.92 -7.72 -19.05
C ASN A 133 0.45 -7.41 -18.74
N ARG A 134 -0.38 -8.40 -18.40
CA ARG A 134 -1.77 -8.17 -18.01
C ARG A 134 -1.89 -7.49 -16.65
N LEU A 135 -1.02 -7.82 -15.70
CA LEU A 135 -1.04 -7.22 -14.36
C LEU A 135 -0.45 -5.81 -14.36
N PHE A 136 0.78 -5.67 -14.87
CA PHE A 136 1.59 -4.46 -14.71
C PHE A 136 1.77 -3.66 -16.01
N GLY A 137 1.33 -4.16 -17.16
CA GLY A 137 1.44 -3.40 -18.41
C GLY A 137 0.71 -2.06 -18.31
N VAL A 138 1.37 -0.98 -18.70
CA VAL A 138 0.77 0.38 -18.73
C VAL A 138 0.22 0.76 -20.10
N ARG A 139 0.40 -0.10 -21.11
CA ARG A 139 -0.06 0.11 -22.48
C ARG A 139 -0.80 -1.13 -22.97
N GLY A 140 -2.10 -0.99 -23.25
CA GLY A 140 -2.90 -2.02 -23.91
C GLY A 140 -4.24 -2.28 -23.25
N LYS A 141 -5.27 -2.51 -24.08
CA LYS A 141 -6.68 -2.67 -23.67
C LYS A 141 -6.97 -3.83 -22.69
N LYS A 142 -5.99 -4.71 -22.44
CA LYS A 142 -6.11 -5.89 -21.57
C LYS A 142 -5.19 -5.83 -20.34
N ALA A 143 -4.46 -4.73 -20.15
CA ALA A 143 -3.58 -4.57 -19.02
C ALA A 143 -4.29 -3.81 -17.90
N ALA A 144 -4.19 -4.30 -16.67
CA ALA A 144 -4.79 -3.72 -15.49
C ALA A 144 -4.04 -2.46 -15.01
N GLY A 145 -2.78 -2.30 -15.41
CA GLY A 145 -1.98 -1.12 -15.05
C GLY A 145 -1.73 -1.01 -13.55
N ILE A 146 -1.51 -2.13 -12.85
CA ILE A 146 -1.15 -2.11 -11.43
C ILE A 146 0.05 -1.18 -11.24
N SER A 147 -0.15 -0.17 -10.39
CA SER A 147 0.78 0.94 -10.17
C SER A 147 1.28 1.05 -8.75
N MET A 148 0.78 0.20 -7.84
CA MET A 148 1.28 0.09 -6.47
C MET A 148 1.38 -1.37 -6.04
N VAL A 149 2.45 -1.74 -5.35
CA VAL A 149 2.59 -3.05 -4.71
C VAL A 149 3.01 -2.89 -3.26
N ARG A 150 2.34 -3.61 -2.37
CA ARG A 150 2.74 -3.80 -0.98
C ARG A 150 3.48 -5.13 -0.83
N PHE A 151 4.61 -5.18 -0.15
CA PHE A 151 5.30 -6.45 0.14
C PHE A 151 5.61 -6.60 1.63
N PRO A 152 5.56 -7.84 2.17
CA PRO A 152 6.05 -8.16 3.50
C PRO A 152 7.56 -7.98 3.63
N ILE A 153 7.98 -7.19 4.62
CA ILE A 153 9.37 -7.16 5.09
C ILE A 153 9.53 -8.34 6.06
N GLY A 154 10.15 -9.41 5.57
CA GLY A 154 10.19 -10.72 6.25
C GLY A 154 8.94 -11.55 5.95
N SER A 155 8.64 -12.48 6.85
CA SER A 155 7.49 -13.39 6.71
C SER A 155 6.16 -12.78 7.18
N CYS A 156 5.06 -13.32 6.66
CA CYS A 156 3.67 -13.05 7.02
C CYS A 156 2.89 -14.36 7.10
N ASP A 157 1.57 -14.29 7.29
CA ASP A 157 0.66 -15.45 7.21
C ASP A 157 0.63 -16.11 5.81
N TYR A 158 0.97 -15.37 4.75
CA TYR A 158 1.14 -15.86 3.37
C TYR A 158 2.60 -16.23 3.02
N SER A 159 3.38 -16.62 4.02
CA SER A 159 4.74 -17.16 3.86
C SER A 159 4.76 -18.67 4.00
N ARG A 160 5.71 -19.36 3.35
CA ARG A 160 5.87 -20.82 3.55
C ARG A 160 6.77 -21.13 4.73
N THR A 161 7.61 -20.17 5.13
CA THR A 161 8.47 -20.26 6.31
C THR A 161 8.41 -18.97 7.13
N GLU A 162 8.39 -19.11 8.46
CA GLU A 162 8.45 -17.97 9.37
C GLU A 162 9.90 -17.56 9.61
N GLN A 163 10.23 -16.37 9.17
CA GLN A 163 11.56 -15.78 9.29
C GLN A 163 11.53 -14.25 9.20
N THR A 164 12.61 -13.63 9.62
CA THR A 164 12.91 -12.22 9.42
C THR A 164 14.24 -12.07 8.70
N TYR A 165 14.55 -10.86 8.24
CA TYR A 165 15.85 -10.61 7.62
C TYR A 165 17.04 -10.58 8.59
N ASP A 166 16.86 -10.79 9.90
CA ASP A 166 17.97 -10.78 10.86
C ASP A 166 17.76 -11.81 11.98
N ASP A 167 17.35 -13.01 11.57
CA ASP A 167 17.22 -14.13 12.49
C ASP A 167 18.60 -14.67 12.86
N VAL A 168 18.86 -14.76 14.16
CA VAL A 168 20.07 -15.40 14.68
C VAL A 168 19.80 -16.86 15.08
N PRO A 169 20.77 -17.76 14.85
CA PRO A 169 20.72 -19.11 15.40
C PRO A 169 20.50 -19.06 16.92
N GLN A 170 19.53 -19.82 17.40
CA GLN A 170 19.22 -19.87 18.83
C GLN A 170 20.30 -20.70 19.54
N PRO A 171 20.84 -20.23 20.67
CA PRO A 171 21.62 -21.10 21.55
C PRO A 171 20.74 -22.24 22.06
N PRO A 172 21.31 -23.42 22.35
CA PRO A 172 20.56 -24.52 22.91
C PRO A 172 19.89 -24.11 24.22
N CYS A 173 18.66 -24.54 24.43
CA CYS A 173 17.98 -24.36 25.72
C CYS A 173 18.70 -25.17 26.80
N ALA A 174 18.58 -24.73 28.05
CA ALA A 174 19.07 -25.55 29.16
C ALA A 174 18.33 -26.89 29.20
N THR A 175 19.08 -27.98 29.41
CA THR A 175 18.55 -29.35 29.44
C THR A 175 17.87 -29.70 30.77
N HIS A 176 18.02 -28.86 31.81
CA HIS A 176 17.46 -29.07 33.14
C HIS A 176 16.32 -28.08 33.42
N LYS A 177 15.19 -28.60 33.91
CA LYS A 177 14.02 -27.79 34.30
C LYS A 177 14.41 -26.78 35.38
N GLY A 178 14.07 -25.51 35.16
CA GLY A 178 14.31 -24.41 36.11
C GLY A 178 15.74 -23.83 36.10
N GLU A 179 16.63 -24.33 35.25
CA GLU A 179 17.98 -23.76 35.07
C GLU A 179 18.08 -22.97 33.77
N CYS A 180 18.66 -21.78 33.83
CA CYS A 180 18.93 -20.95 32.65
C CYS A 180 20.21 -21.41 31.97
N HIS A 181 20.27 -21.34 30.62
CA HIS A 181 21.51 -21.67 29.92
C HIS A 181 22.64 -20.75 30.43
N PRO A 182 23.90 -21.23 30.62
CA PRO A 182 24.97 -20.45 31.25
C PRO A 182 25.27 -19.10 30.57
N SER A 183 24.96 -18.96 29.28
CA SER A 183 25.14 -17.71 28.53
C SER A 183 24.13 -16.61 28.90
N CYS A 184 23.13 -16.91 29.73
CA CYS A 184 22.02 -16.02 30.08
C CYS A 184 21.55 -16.21 31.54
N SER A 185 22.36 -16.88 32.39
CA SER A 185 22.11 -17.00 33.82
C SER A 185 22.87 -15.96 34.64
N LYS A 186 22.17 -15.28 35.55
CA LYS A 186 22.82 -14.47 36.57
C LYS A 186 23.59 -15.38 37.55
N PRO A 187 24.55 -14.84 38.33
CA PRO A 187 25.25 -15.60 39.38
C PRO A 187 24.33 -16.24 40.43
N ASN A 188 23.09 -15.73 40.58
CA ASN A 188 22.08 -16.28 41.48
C ASN A 188 21.16 -17.34 40.83
N GLY A 189 21.45 -17.78 39.59
CA GLY A 189 20.66 -18.75 38.84
C GLY A 189 19.40 -18.19 38.17
N ALA A 190 19.06 -16.92 38.40
CA ALA A 190 17.92 -16.29 37.73
C ALA A 190 18.21 -16.08 36.24
N CYS A 191 17.19 -16.31 35.41
CA CYS A 191 17.20 -15.84 34.03
C CYS A 191 17.04 -14.32 34.10
N ASP A 192 17.91 -13.59 33.43
CA ASP A 192 17.73 -12.16 33.16
C ASP A 192 18.39 -11.89 31.82
N PRO A 193 17.91 -10.93 31.03
CA PRO A 193 18.72 -10.39 29.96
C PRO A 193 20.13 -10.04 30.43
N ILE A 194 21.11 -10.82 29.98
CA ILE A 194 22.51 -10.53 30.25
C ILE A 194 22.97 -9.52 29.22
N PHE A 195 23.50 -8.42 29.74
CA PHE A 195 24.24 -7.42 28.99
C PHE A 195 25.73 -7.76 29.08
N ALA A 196 26.28 -8.36 28.03
CA ALA A 196 27.71 -8.67 27.93
C ALA A 196 28.30 -7.97 26.70
N GLY A 197 28.68 -6.69 26.86
CA GLY A 197 29.11 -5.85 25.73
C GLY A 197 27.95 -5.57 24.77
N ASP A 198 28.15 -5.82 23.48
CA ASP A 198 27.12 -5.65 22.42
C ASP A 198 26.13 -6.82 22.31
N LEU A 199 26.28 -7.84 23.17
CA LEU A 199 25.42 -9.02 23.19
C LEU A 199 24.36 -8.88 24.28
N TYR A 200 23.10 -9.00 23.87
CA TYR A 200 21.91 -9.13 24.69
C TYR A 200 21.35 -10.54 24.52
N PHE A 201 20.97 -11.19 25.61
CA PHE A 201 20.34 -12.50 25.56
C PHE A 201 18.90 -12.38 26.09
N GLY A 202 17.89 -12.36 25.21
CA GLY A 202 16.48 -12.31 25.59
C GLY A 202 15.95 -13.65 26.14
N MET A 203 14.81 -13.65 26.81
CA MET A 203 14.12 -14.87 27.23
C MET A 203 13.21 -15.39 26.11
N ALA A 204 13.33 -16.66 25.74
CA ALA A 204 12.38 -17.35 24.88
C ALA A 204 11.29 -18.05 25.72
N GLY A 205 10.04 -17.67 25.42
CA GLY A 205 8.74 -18.34 25.57
C GLY A 205 8.40 -19.28 26.74
N ASN A 206 9.25 -20.23 27.10
CA ASN A 206 8.79 -21.39 27.89
C ASN A 206 8.77 -21.18 29.41
N CYS A 207 9.41 -20.13 29.95
CA CYS A 207 9.23 -19.77 31.37
C CYS A 207 8.01 -18.86 31.60
N LEU A 208 7.77 -17.86 30.75
CA LEU A 208 6.81 -16.80 31.04
C LEU A 208 5.34 -17.23 30.87
N GLY A 209 5.04 -18.11 29.91
CA GLY A 209 3.68 -18.60 29.66
C GLY A 209 3.10 -19.46 30.79
N ALA A 210 3.94 -20.22 31.48
CA ALA A 210 3.53 -21.06 32.59
C ALA A 210 3.61 -20.33 33.94
N CYS A 211 4.53 -19.37 34.09
CA CYS A 211 4.96 -18.89 35.41
C CYS A 211 4.71 -17.41 35.67
N GLY A 212 4.36 -16.63 34.64
CA GLY A 212 4.10 -15.19 34.76
C GLY A 212 5.31 -14.36 35.24
N THR A 213 6.49 -14.95 35.38
CA THR A 213 7.71 -14.31 35.86
C THR A 213 8.92 -14.74 35.04
N SER A 214 9.95 -13.87 35.03
CA SER A 214 11.26 -14.13 34.45
C SER A 214 12.12 -15.08 35.30
N ASP A 215 11.65 -15.43 36.50
CA ASP A 215 12.39 -16.26 37.44
C ASP A 215 12.05 -17.74 37.23
N CYS A 216 12.91 -18.43 36.48
CA CYS A 216 12.75 -19.86 36.25
C CYS A 216 13.09 -20.70 37.49
N ALA A 217 13.74 -20.13 38.54
CA ALA A 217 14.10 -20.87 39.76
C ALA A 217 12.88 -21.12 40.68
N GLY A 218 11.83 -20.31 40.57
CA GLY A 218 10.61 -20.43 41.39
C GLY A 218 9.48 -21.22 40.74
N CYS A 219 9.64 -21.70 39.50
CA CYS A 219 8.52 -22.25 38.74
C CYS A 219 8.70 -23.72 38.34
N THR A 220 7.83 -24.57 38.88
CA THR A 220 7.78 -26.01 38.59
C THR A 220 7.26 -26.34 37.19
N ASP A 221 6.60 -25.38 36.53
CA ASP A 221 5.95 -25.55 35.23
C ASP A 221 6.79 -25.00 34.05
N CYS A 222 7.95 -24.38 34.33
CA CYS A 222 8.96 -24.08 33.32
C CYS A 222 9.50 -25.38 32.71
N GLN A 223 9.05 -25.76 31.51
CA GLN A 223 9.56 -26.97 30.87
C GLN A 223 11.00 -26.80 30.39
N GLU A 224 11.38 -25.62 29.86
CA GLU A 224 12.73 -25.29 29.38
C GLU A 224 13.00 -23.78 29.48
N CYS A 225 14.20 -23.37 29.89
CA CYS A 225 14.63 -21.96 29.91
C CYS A 225 15.50 -21.67 28.68
N CYS A 226 14.87 -21.14 27.64
CA CYS A 226 15.55 -20.86 26.37
C CYS A 226 16.00 -19.39 26.31
N CYS A 227 17.16 -19.15 25.69
CA CYS A 227 17.72 -17.82 25.53
C CYS A 227 17.80 -17.45 24.06
N VAL A 228 17.56 -16.17 23.76
CA VAL A 228 17.57 -15.64 22.42
C VAL A 228 18.79 -14.73 22.29
N ALA A 229 19.79 -15.14 21.52
CA ALA A 229 20.90 -14.25 21.19
C ALA A 229 20.36 -13.00 20.47
N SER A 230 20.97 -11.84 20.71
CA SER A 230 20.63 -10.61 19.99
C SER A 230 21.60 -10.31 18.87
N ASP A 231 21.18 -9.42 17.98
CA ASP A 231 22.06 -8.84 16.98
C ASP A 231 21.81 -7.32 16.80
N TYR A 232 22.11 -6.51 17.83
CA TYR A 232 21.95 -5.05 17.77
C TYR A 232 22.84 -4.39 16.67
N GLY A 233 23.83 -5.13 16.17
CA GLY A 233 24.68 -4.76 15.03
C GLY A 233 24.10 -5.14 13.67
N LEU A 234 23.08 -6.00 13.62
CA LEU A 234 22.48 -6.60 12.43
C LEU A 234 23.53 -7.35 11.59
N SER A 235 24.49 -8.00 12.22
CA SER A 235 25.56 -8.77 11.58
C SER A 235 25.03 -9.94 10.73
N SER A 236 23.86 -10.47 11.09
CA SER A 236 23.18 -11.59 10.45
C SER A 236 22.18 -11.15 9.39
N PHE A 237 22.12 -9.85 9.07
CA PHE A 237 21.09 -9.32 8.18
C PHE A 237 21.23 -9.88 6.76
N GLY A 238 20.17 -10.49 6.24
CA GLY A 238 20.11 -11.03 4.88
C GLY A 238 18.68 -11.26 4.42
N LEU A 239 18.45 -11.07 3.11
CA LEU A 239 17.15 -11.44 2.53
C LEU A 239 17.01 -12.95 2.54
N ASP A 240 15.88 -13.42 3.06
CA ASP A 240 15.56 -14.83 3.01
C ASP A 240 15.31 -15.32 1.57
N TYR A 241 15.37 -16.64 1.39
CA TYR A 241 15.22 -17.26 0.07
C TYR A 241 13.87 -16.93 -0.60
N GLU A 242 12.79 -16.82 0.17
CA GLU A 242 11.47 -16.55 -0.39
C GLU A 242 11.29 -15.08 -0.76
N THR A 243 11.97 -14.17 -0.07
CA THR A 243 12.03 -12.75 -0.44
C THR A 243 12.77 -12.56 -1.77
N GLN A 244 13.70 -13.45 -2.16
CA GLN A 244 14.34 -13.37 -3.47
C GLN A 244 13.33 -13.56 -4.61
N ASP A 245 12.32 -14.44 -4.44
CA ASP A 245 11.22 -14.58 -5.39
C ASP A 245 10.44 -13.26 -5.53
N ILE A 246 10.18 -12.56 -4.42
CA ILE A 246 9.53 -11.24 -4.43
C ILE A 246 10.38 -10.24 -5.24
N VAL A 247 11.67 -10.15 -4.95
CA VAL A 247 12.59 -9.23 -5.62
C VAL A 247 12.57 -9.44 -7.14
N GLU A 248 12.69 -10.69 -7.60
CA GLU A 248 12.67 -10.98 -9.03
C GLU A 248 11.35 -10.59 -9.70
N VAL A 249 10.22 -10.91 -9.07
CA VAL A 249 8.89 -10.57 -9.63
C VAL A 249 8.67 -9.05 -9.65
N LEU A 250 9.14 -8.32 -8.63
CA LEU A 250 9.06 -6.87 -8.59
C LEU A 250 9.95 -6.20 -9.64
N GLN A 251 11.14 -6.74 -9.92
CA GLN A 251 11.99 -6.26 -11.00
C GLN A 251 11.32 -6.46 -12.36
N ASP A 252 10.72 -7.64 -12.60
CA ASP A 252 9.94 -7.91 -13.80
C ASP A 252 8.72 -6.97 -13.92
N ALA A 253 8.04 -6.69 -12.79
CA ALA A 253 6.92 -5.75 -12.74
C ALA A 253 7.36 -4.32 -13.07
N LYS A 254 8.47 -3.84 -12.50
CA LYS A 254 9.05 -2.53 -12.82
C LYS A 254 9.46 -2.40 -14.29
N ALA A 255 9.94 -3.49 -14.90
CA ALA A 255 10.23 -3.50 -16.32
C ALA A 255 8.96 -3.30 -17.19
N LYS A 256 7.77 -3.62 -16.68
CA LYS A 256 6.48 -3.35 -17.35
C LYS A 256 5.90 -1.98 -16.98
N ASN A 257 6.09 -1.56 -15.74
CA ASN A 257 5.66 -0.27 -15.21
C ASN A 257 6.82 0.42 -14.46
N PRO A 258 7.60 1.28 -15.14
CA PRO A 258 8.71 1.99 -14.50
C PRO A 258 8.29 2.93 -13.36
N HIS A 259 7.01 3.30 -13.27
CA HIS A 259 6.44 4.15 -12.23
C HIS A 259 5.78 3.36 -11.09
N LEU A 260 6.04 2.05 -10.99
CA LEU A 260 5.49 1.20 -9.94
C LEU A 260 5.91 1.69 -8.55
N VAL A 261 4.92 2.06 -7.75
CA VAL A 261 5.06 2.44 -6.34
C VAL A 261 5.27 1.19 -5.49
N ILE A 262 6.30 1.19 -4.64
CA ILE A 262 6.63 0.07 -3.76
C ILE A 262 6.45 0.47 -2.30
N MET A 263 5.63 -0.30 -1.59
CA MET A 263 5.38 -0.16 -0.16
C MET A 263 5.88 -1.39 0.60
N GLY A 264 6.68 -1.18 1.64
CA GLY A 264 7.06 -2.24 2.58
C GLY A 264 6.27 -2.15 3.88
N SER A 265 5.97 -3.29 4.49
CA SER A 265 5.43 -3.37 5.86
C SER A 265 5.96 -4.64 6.55
N PRO A 266 6.53 -4.57 7.77
CA PRO A 266 6.89 -5.78 8.51
C PRO A 266 5.70 -6.31 9.29
N TRP A 267 5.57 -7.63 9.39
CA TRP A 267 4.60 -8.27 10.28
C TRP A 267 5.18 -8.50 11.67
N THR A 268 6.49 -8.69 11.76
CA THR A 268 7.19 -8.87 13.04
C THR A 268 8.63 -8.38 12.89
N PRO A 269 9.23 -7.81 13.95
CA PRO A 269 10.68 -7.71 14.07
C PRO A 269 11.31 -9.09 14.30
N PRO A 270 12.65 -9.20 14.15
CA PRO A 270 13.42 -10.34 14.65
C PRO A 270 13.05 -10.73 16.08
N ARG A 271 13.02 -12.05 16.35
CA ARG A 271 12.65 -12.63 17.66
C ARG A 271 13.36 -11.96 18.84
N TRP A 272 14.64 -11.62 18.66
CA TRP A 272 15.49 -11.06 19.71
C TRP A 272 15.19 -9.60 20.08
N LEU A 273 14.34 -8.91 19.31
CA LEU A 273 13.80 -7.58 19.67
C LEU A 273 12.50 -7.66 20.47
N LYS A 274 11.96 -8.87 20.70
CA LYS A 274 10.61 -9.06 21.23
C LYS A 274 10.62 -9.66 22.61
N TRP A 275 9.72 -9.15 23.45
CA TRP A 275 9.29 -9.87 24.63
C TRP A 275 8.73 -11.22 24.18
N GLY A 276 9.10 -12.31 24.88
CA GLY A 276 8.71 -13.68 24.52
C GLY A 276 9.59 -14.38 23.49
N GLY A 277 10.37 -13.65 22.67
CA GLY A 277 11.34 -14.26 21.77
C GLY A 277 10.75 -15.05 20.59
N THR A 278 9.51 -14.77 20.20
CA THR A 278 8.75 -15.50 19.16
C THR A 278 8.36 -14.58 18.00
N LEU A 279 8.06 -15.14 16.81
CA LEU A 279 7.62 -14.35 15.65
C LEU A 279 6.12 -14.03 15.70
N GLY A 280 5.31 -14.94 16.25
CA GLY A 280 3.92 -14.72 16.62
C GLY A 280 3.69 -14.92 18.12
N GLY A 281 2.45 -14.85 18.54
CA GLY A 281 2.02 -14.99 19.94
C GLY A 281 0.97 -13.95 20.31
N ASN A 282 0.46 -14.02 21.54
CA ASN A 282 -0.55 -13.09 22.05
C ASN A 282 0.05 -11.73 22.47
N SER A 283 -0.79 -10.70 22.60
CA SER A 283 -0.37 -9.33 22.92
C SER A 283 0.38 -9.16 24.25
N ASN A 284 0.26 -10.10 25.20
CA ASN A 284 0.98 -10.02 26.47
C ASN A 284 2.42 -10.54 26.38
N GLN A 285 2.74 -11.27 25.32
CA GLN A 285 4.01 -11.99 25.14
C GLN A 285 4.63 -11.75 23.78
N ASN A 286 4.10 -10.78 23.04
CA ASN A 286 4.44 -10.54 21.65
C ASN A 286 4.52 -9.03 21.35
N THR A 287 5.39 -8.35 22.10
CA THR A 287 5.62 -6.89 22.04
C THR A 287 7.12 -6.61 21.88
N LEU A 288 7.49 -5.36 21.56
CA LEU A 288 8.90 -4.96 21.60
C LEU A 288 9.45 -5.01 23.02
N LEU A 289 10.73 -5.36 23.13
CA LEU A 289 11.52 -5.08 24.33
C LEU A 289 11.63 -3.57 24.53
N GLY A 290 11.57 -3.12 25.78
CA GLY A 290 11.75 -1.71 26.10
C GLY A 290 13.20 -1.24 25.95
N GLY A 291 13.38 0.06 25.70
CA GLY A 291 14.69 0.73 25.78
C GLY A 291 15.22 1.28 24.46
N ASP A 292 16.05 2.32 24.55
CA ASP A 292 16.55 3.07 23.40
C ASP A 292 17.42 2.22 22.46
N ALA A 293 18.14 1.22 23.01
CA ALA A 293 18.94 0.29 22.22
C ALA A 293 18.05 -0.53 21.26
N VAL A 294 16.89 -0.99 21.73
CA VAL A 294 15.95 -1.82 20.94
C VAL A 294 15.36 -0.99 19.81
N LEU A 295 14.86 0.21 20.13
CA LEU A 295 14.33 1.13 19.11
C LEU A 295 15.40 1.52 18.08
N ASN A 296 16.64 1.77 18.52
CA ASN A 296 17.75 2.05 17.61
C ASN A 296 18.10 0.86 16.71
N ALA A 297 18.14 -0.36 17.24
CA ALA A 297 18.41 -1.56 16.47
C ALA A 297 17.32 -1.81 15.44
N TYR A 298 16.05 -1.67 15.83
CA TYR A 298 14.95 -1.85 14.89
C TYR A 298 14.92 -0.74 13.83
N ALA A 299 15.23 0.51 14.18
CA ALA A 299 15.41 1.57 13.20
C ALA A 299 16.58 1.30 12.23
N LYS A 300 17.69 0.71 12.70
CA LYS A 300 18.78 0.25 11.80
C LYS A 300 18.30 -0.86 10.85
N TYR A 301 17.40 -1.72 11.30
CA TYR A 301 16.84 -2.79 10.48
C TYR A 301 16.08 -2.21 9.28
N PHE A 302 15.21 -1.21 9.50
CA PHE A 302 14.56 -0.48 8.41
C PHE A 302 15.56 0.23 7.47
N LEU A 303 16.67 0.76 8.00
CA LEU A 303 17.72 1.36 7.19
C LEU A 303 18.38 0.32 6.27
N LYS A 304 18.69 -0.87 6.78
CA LYS A 304 19.23 -1.97 5.98
C LYS A 304 18.22 -2.42 4.91
N VAL A 305 16.93 -2.57 5.25
CA VAL A 305 15.89 -2.87 4.25
C VAL A 305 15.87 -1.84 3.13
N LYS A 306 15.82 -0.54 3.48
CA LYS A 306 15.86 0.55 2.50
C LYS A 306 17.08 0.44 1.58
N GLN A 307 18.27 0.27 2.15
CA GLN A 307 19.52 0.20 1.40
C GLN A 307 19.58 -1.03 0.49
N THR A 308 19.20 -2.20 1.00
CA THR A 308 19.20 -3.45 0.25
C THR A 308 18.24 -3.39 -0.93
N PHE A 309 16.99 -2.98 -0.73
CA PHE A 309 16.01 -2.89 -1.81
C PHE A 309 16.36 -1.79 -2.83
N ALA A 310 16.89 -0.65 -2.39
CA ALA A 310 17.41 0.37 -3.30
C ALA A 310 18.58 -0.16 -4.16
N GLY A 311 19.52 -0.91 -3.57
CA GLY A 311 20.63 -1.55 -4.28
C GLY A 311 20.17 -2.59 -5.31
N LEU A 312 18.98 -3.17 -5.13
CA LEU A 312 18.34 -4.11 -6.06
C LEU A 312 17.48 -3.41 -7.13
N GLY A 313 17.49 -2.08 -7.20
CA GLY A 313 16.68 -1.30 -8.16
C GLY A 313 15.20 -1.14 -7.75
N LEU A 314 14.86 -1.47 -6.51
CA LEU A 314 13.52 -1.45 -5.93
C LEU A 314 13.42 -0.47 -4.75
N PRO A 315 13.79 0.83 -4.89
CA PRO A 315 13.65 1.78 -3.79
C PRO A 315 12.19 1.82 -3.30
N LEU A 316 12.01 1.85 -1.97
CA LEU A 316 10.70 1.95 -1.34
C LEU A 316 10.20 3.40 -1.42
N ASP A 317 8.93 3.55 -1.80
CA ASP A 317 8.22 4.82 -1.78
C ASP A 317 7.50 5.04 -0.45
N TYR A 318 6.93 3.97 0.10
CA TYR A 318 6.17 3.98 1.36
C TYR A 318 6.63 2.88 2.32
N LEU A 319 6.50 3.14 3.61
CA LEU A 319 6.81 2.20 4.68
C LEU A 319 5.83 2.39 5.85
N THR A 320 5.25 1.30 6.34
CA THR A 320 4.65 1.25 7.68
C THR A 320 5.60 0.52 8.62
N LEU A 321 5.53 0.81 9.93
CA LEU A 321 6.48 0.26 10.90
C LEU A 321 6.05 -1.07 11.49
N GLN A 322 4.78 -1.43 11.34
CA GLN A 322 4.18 -2.66 11.81
C GLN A 322 2.85 -2.85 11.06
N ASN A 323 2.64 -4.02 10.46
CA ASN A 323 1.34 -4.46 9.98
C ASN A 323 0.43 -4.71 11.18
N GLU A 324 -0.76 -4.10 11.20
CA GLU A 324 -1.80 -4.36 12.19
C GLU A 324 -1.30 -4.33 13.65
N PRO A 325 -0.75 -3.20 14.13
CA PRO A 325 -0.10 -3.11 15.44
C PRO A 325 -1.00 -3.42 16.66
N LEU A 326 -2.32 -3.55 16.47
CA LEU A 326 -3.25 -3.95 17.54
C LEU A 326 -3.63 -5.43 17.46
N HIS A 327 -3.04 -6.19 16.52
CA HIS A 327 -3.30 -7.60 16.29
C HIS A 327 -2.03 -8.42 16.53
N ALA A 328 -2.07 -9.28 17.54
CA ALA A 328 -0.97 -10.20 17.89
C ALA A 328 -1.42 -11.65 17.65
N PRO A 329 -1.30 -12.15 16.41
CA PRO A 329 -1.68 -13.50 16.01
C PRO A 329 -0.61 -14.55 16.35
N GLN A 330 -0.95 -15.84 16.19
CA GLN A 330 -0.01 -16.95 16.40
C GLN A 330 1.06 -17.07 15.30
N TYR A 331 0.81 -16.51 14.12
CA TYR A 331 1.77 -16.39 13.02
C TYR A 331 2.54 -15.05 13.14
N PRO A 332 3.52 -14.73 12.26
CA PRO A 332 4.28 -13.49 12.31
C PRO A 332 3.41 -12.26 12.55
N GLY A 333 3.67 -11.57 13.67
CA GLY A 333 2.82 -10.52 14.19
C GLY A 333 3.42 -9.88 15.44
N MET A 334 3.01 -8.67 15.79
CA MET A 334 3.42 -8.03 17.03
C MET A 334 2.42 -6.96 17.47
N TYR A 335 2.06 -6.97 18.75
CA TYR A 335 1.38 -5.82 19.35
C TYR A 335 2.37 -4.68 19.57
N LEU A 336 2.02 -3.48 19.09
CA LEU A 336 2.82 -2.28 19.24
C LEU A 336 1.90 -1.12 19.62
N SER A 337 2.07 -0.61 20.85
CA SER A 337 1.29 0.54 21.33
C SER A 337 1.52 1.79 20.46
N ALA A 338 0.58 2.74 20.46
CA ALA A 338 0.75 4.00 19.72
C ALA A 338 1.98 4.79 20.22
N GLU A 339 2.28 4.70 21.53
CA GLU A 339 3.46 5.31 22.13
C GLU A 339 4.78 4.71 21.63
N ASP A 340 4.86 3.38 21.60
CA ASP A 340 6.05 2.69 21.09
C ASP A 340 6.20 2.88 19.58
N TYR A 341 5.09 2.89 18.83
CA TYR A 341 5.09 3.15 17.39
C TYR A 341 5.59 4.56 17.08
N ALA A 342 5.16 5.57 17.84
CA ALA A 342 5.64 6.95 17.72
C ALA A 342 7.13 7.05 18.04
N SER A 343 7.58 6.43 19.13
CA SER A 343 8.98 6.42 19.57
C SER A 343 9.89 5.72 18.55
N LEU A 344 9.45 4.58 18.02
CA LEU A 344 10.13 3.89 16.93
C LEU A 344 10.18 4.76 15.67
N GLY A 345 9.06 5.41 15.32
CA GLY A 345 8.97 6.28 14.15
C GLY A 345 9.98 7.43 14.18
N GLN A 346 10.21 8.06 15.33
CA GLN A 346 11.25 9.08 15.49
C GLN A 346 12.63 8.53 15.13
N LYS A 347 13.02 7.38 15.72
CA LYS A 347 14.31 6.72 15.44
C LYS A 347 14.44 6.28 13.97
N VAL A 348 13.36 5.79 13.38
CA VAL A 348 13.32 5.40 11.96
C VAL A 348 13.51 6.63 11.08
N ARG A 349 12.81 7.74 11.36
CA ARG A 349 12.92 8.96 10.56
C ARG A 349 14.31 9.58 10.64
N GLU A 350 14.92 9.62 11.83
CA GLU A 350 16.31 10.06 12.03
C GLU A 350 17.29 9.28 11.14
N LYS A 351 17.10 7.96 10.98
CA LYS A 351 17.99 7.12 10.18
C LYS A 351 17.69 7.12 8.69
N LEU A 352 16.42 7.16 8.30
CA LEU A 352 16.01 7.03 6.90
C LEU A 352 15.99 8.37 6.15
N GLY A 353 15.91 9.51 6.84
CA GLY A 353 15.65 10.80 6.20
C GLY A 353 14.23 10.86 5.64
N SER A 354 13.98 11.66 4.60
CA SER A 354 12.62 11.93 4.08
C SER A 354 11.98 10.80 3.25
N THR A 355 12.78 9.81 2.83
CA THR A 355 12.33 8.72 1.93
C THR A 355 12.75 7.36 2.48
N PRO A 356 11.89 6.32 2.48
CA PRO A 356 10.47 6.32 2.10
C PRO A 356 9.60 7.25 2.95
N LYS A 357 8.41 7.55 2.44
CA LYS A 357 7.35 8.19 3.22
C LYS A 357 6.86 7.19 4.28
N LEU A 358 6.72 7.64 5.53
CA LEU A 358 6.23 6.80 6.62
C LEU A 358 4.72 6.96 6.73
N LEU A 359 3.99 5.85 6.76
CA LEU A 359 2.55 5.83 7.05
C LEU A 359 2.35 5.25 8.45
N ALA A 360 1.54 5.93 9.27
CA ALA A 360 1.15 5.44 10.59
C ALA A 360 0.04 4.39 10.49
N TYR A 361 -0.15 3.66 11.59
CA TYR A 361 -1.24 2.73 11.85
C TYR A 361 -1.21 1.40 11.07
N ASP A 362 -1.61 1.34 9.80
CA ASP A 362 -1.68 0.09 9.01
C ASP A 362 -2.67 -0.94 9.61
N HIS A 363 -3.86 -0.47 10.03
CA HIS A 363 -4.88 -1.29 10.69
C HIS A 363 -6.31 -0.80 10.43
N ASN A 364 -7.31 -1.39 11.11
CA ASN A 364 -8.73 -1.30 10.80
C ASN A 364 -9.37 0.07 11.06
N TRP A 365 -10.56 0.33 10.51
CA TRP A 365 -11.27 1.60 10.70
C TRP A 365 -11.90 1.76 12.10
N ASP A 366 -11.83 0.73 12.95
CA ASP A 366 -12.51 0.69 14.25
C ASP A 366 -11.76 1.40 15.39
N ASN A 367 -10.45 1.62 15.27
CA ASN A 367 -9.64 2.34 16.26
C ASN A 367 -8.77 3.46 15.64
N PRO A 368 -9.36 4.41 14.90
CA PRO A 368 -8.62 5.44 14.16
C PRO A 368 -7.89 6.44 15.08
N GLU A 369 -8.26 6.51 16.36
CA GLU A 369 -7.58 7.32 17.37
C GLU A 369 -6.12 6.90 17.59
N TYR A 370 -5.76 5.65 17.30
CA TYR A 370 -4.36 5.19 17.33
C TYR A 370 -3.48 6.08 16.45
N ALA A 371 -3.89 6.34 15.21
CA ALA A 371 -3.13 7.18 14.28
C ALA A 371 -3.04 8.61 14.81
N THR A 372 -4.12 9.13 15.40
CA THR A 372 -4.16 10.46 15.99
C THR A 372 -3.15 10.60 17.14
N GLU A 373 -3.09 9.61 18.04
CA GLU A 373 -2.12 9.58 19.13
C GLU A 373 -0.68 9.53 18.61
N VAL A 374 -0.41 8.71 17.58
CA VAL A 374 0.91 8.64 16.94
C VAL A 374 1.33 10.01 16.39
N PHE A 375 0.44 10.72 15.69
CA PHE A 375 0.75 12.07 15.17
C PHE A 375 0.99 13.09 16.28
N GLN A 376 0.28 12.99 17.41
CA GLN A 376 0.48 13.87 18.56
C GLN A 376 1.82 13.63 19.26
N LYS A 377 2.21 12.36 19.43
CA LYS A 377 3.48 11.99 20.07
C LYS A 377 4.70 12.15 19.16
N ALA A 378 4.53 12.06 17.84
CA ALA A 378 5.61 12.17 16.86
C ALA A 378 5.25 13.17 15.72
N PRO A 379 5.11 14.47 16.02
CA PRO A 379 4.73 15.47 15.04
C PRO A 379 5.78 15.59 13.93
N GLY A 380 5.33 15.58 12.67
CA GLY A 380 6.20 15.70 11.49
C GLY A 380 6.98 14.43 11.11
N VAL A 381 6.82 13.33 11.84
CA VAL A 381 7.52 12.06 11.56
C VAL A 381 6.83 11.28 10.43
N PHE A 382 5.51 11.21 10.45
CA PHE A 382 4.68 10.43 9.52
C PHE A 382 4.04 11.32 8.45
N ASN A 383 3.96 10.81 7.22
CA ASN A 383 3.42 11.50 6.04
C ASN A 383 1.93 11.27 5.82
N GLY A 384 1.33 10.30 6.52
CA GLY A 384 -0.06 9.91 6.37
C GLY A 384 -0.36 8.68 7.22
N THR A 385 -1.53 8.10 7.00
CA THR A 385 -2.01 6.89 7.69
C THR A 385 -2.38 5.81 6.68
N ALA A 386 -2.17 4.56 7.04
CA ALA A 386 -2.61 3.39 6.29
C ALA A 386 -3.77 2.72 7.04
N PHE A 387 -4.79 2.30 6.31
CA PHE A 387 -5.96 1.63 6.86
C PHE A 387 -6.27 0.31 6.15
N HIS A 388 -6.75 -0.64 6.93
CA HIS A 388 -7.42 -1.87 6.51
C HIS A 388 -8.92 -1.75 6.73
N CYS A 389 -9.71 -2.58 6.05
CA CYS A 389 -11.18 -2.51 6.08
C CYS A 389 -11.83 -3.78 6.66
N TYR A 390 -11.13 -4.50 7.54
CA TYR A 390 -11.68 -5.73 8.14
C TYR A 390 -12.70 -5.45 9.24
N ALA A 391 -12.64 -4.27 9.86
CA ALA A 391 -13.57 -3.81 10.89
C ALA A 391 -13.69 -2.27 10.87
N GLY A 392 -14.81 -1.75 11.40
CA GLY A 392 -15.11 -0.31 11.48
C GLY A 392 -15.80 0.24 10.22
N GLN A 393 -16.07 1.56 10.21
CA GLN A 393 -16.70 2.29 9.10
C GLN A 393 -16.22 3.74 9.02
#